data_AF-A0A4Q8ADK9-F1
#
_entry.id   AF-A0A4Q8ADK9-F1
#
_cell.length_a   1.000
_cell.length_b   1.000
_cell.length_c   1.000
_cell.angle_alpha   90.00
_cell.angle_beta   90.00
_cell.angle_gamma   90.00
#
_symmetry.space_group_name_H-M   'P 1'
#
loop_
_entity.id
_entity.type
_entity.pdbx_description
1 polymer ?
#
loop_
_entity_poly.entity_id
_entity_poly.type
_entity_poly.pdbx_seq_one_letter_code
_entity_poly.pdbx_strand_id
1 'polypeptide(L)' 'MWSILLMALGGLLAGGAISLRRQKAHKSWIVVLWVLAGLSLLAAYMLTLR' A
#
# COMPACT_ATOMS: atom_id res chain seq x y z
N MET A 1 17.46 3.75 -5.32
CA MET A 1 16.82 4.41 -4.14
C MET A 1 15.29 4.52 -4.25
N TRP A 2 14.68 4.23 -5.41
CA TRP A 2 13.22 4.27 -5.58
C TRP A 2 12.44 3.22 -4.76
N SER A 3 13.06 2.08 -4.46
CA SER A 3 12.42 1.00 -3.69
C SER A 3 12.06 1.39 -2.25
N ILE A 4 12.86 2.24 -1.61
CA ILE A 4 12.59 2.73 -0.24
C ILE A 4 11.34 3.62 -0.24
N LEU A 5 11.20 4.48 -1.25
CA LEU A 5 10.03 5.33 -1.45
C LEU A 5 8.76 4.48 -1.66
N LEU A 6 8.85 3.41 -2.47
CA LEU A 6 7.73 2.50 -2.72
C LEU A 6 7.35 1.64 -1.51
N MET A 7 8.33 1.26 -0.68
CA MET A 7 8.07 0.60 0.61
C MET A 7 7.39 1.55 1.60
N ALA A 8 7.86 2.79 1.70
CA ALA A 8 7.23 3.82 2.54
C ALA A 8 5.80 4.12 2.09
N LEU A 9 5.57 4.24 0.77
CA LEU A 9 4.23 4.36 0.17
C LEU A 9 3.35 3.16 0.49
N GLY A 10 3.88 1.94 0.37
CA GLY A 10 3.16 0.72 0.73
C GLY A 10 2.71 0.72 2.20
N GLY A 11 3.58 1.15 3.11
CA GLY A 11 3.25 1.32 4.53
C GLY A 11 2.18 2.38 4.78
N LEU A 12 2.25 3.51 4.07
CA LEU A 12 1.26 4.59 4.17
C LEU A 12 -0.11 4.13 3.66
N LEU A 13 -0.15 3.41 2.53
CA LEU A 13 -1.37 2.83 1.96
C LEU A 13 -1.99 1.77 2.89
N ALA A 14 -1.17 0.90 3.50
CA ALA A 14 -1.64 -0.06 4.49
C ALA A 14 -2.21 0.63 5.75
N GLY A 15 -1.53 1.68 6.24
CA GLY A 15 -2.03 2.52 7.34
C GLY A 15 -3.34 3.22 6.99
N GLY A 16 -3.46 3.73 5.76
CA GLY A 16 -4.69 4.31 5.21
C GLY A 16 -5.84 3.31 5.15
N ALA A 17 -5.56 2.05 4.73
CA ALA A 17 -6.56 0.98 4.71
C ALA A 17 -7.11 0.68 6.12
N ILE A 18 -6.20 0.62 7.11
CA ILE A 18 -6.56 0.38 8.52
C ILE A 18 -7.36 1.56 9.08
N SER A 19 -6.97 2.80 8.77
CA SER A 19 -7.71 4.00 9.16
C SER A 19 -9.12 4.03 8.56
N LEU A 20 -9.26 3.75 7.25
CA LEU A 20 -10.57 3.65 6.59
C LEU A 20 -11.44 2.55 7.18
N ARG A 21 -10.84 1.43 7.56
CA ARG A 21 -11.55 0.34 8.26
C ARG A 21 -12.11 0.80 9.60
N ARG A 22 -11.38 1.62 10.37
CA ARG A 22 -11.88 2.21 11.63
C ARG A 22 -12.99 3.23 11.40
N GLN A 23 -12.94 3.97 10.31
CA GLN A 23 -13.95 4.95 9.93
C GLN A 23 -15.25 4.34 9.35
N LYS A 24 -15.38 3.00 9.34
CA LYS A 24 -16.49 2.27 8.68
C LYS A 24 -16.70 2.69 7.22
N ALA A 25 -15.63 3.10 6.54
CA ALA A 25 -15.67 3.47 5.13
C ALA A 25 -16.08 2.27 4.27
N HIS A 26 -16.57 2.55 3.06
CA HIS A 26 -17.04 1.52 2.14
C HIS A 26 -15.98 0.44 1.93
N LYS A 27 -16.37 -0.84 2.06
CA LYS A 27 -15.45 -2.00 1.97
C LYS A 27 -14.59 -1.99 0.71
N SER A 28 -15.14 -1.49 -0.40
CA SER A 28 -14.46 -1.35 -1.69
C SER A 28 -13.19 -0.51 -1.57
N TRP A 29 -13.23 0.60 -0.81
CA TRP A 29 -12.07 1.49 -0.64
C TRP A 29 -10.97 0.82 0.19
N ILE A 30 -11.34 0.06 1.22
CA ILE A 30 -10.39 -0.69 2.05
C ILE A 30 -9.68 -1.76 1.21
N VAL A 31 -10.42 -2.48 0.36
CA VAL A 31 -9.85 -3.49 -0.55
C VAL A 31 -8.91 -2.85 -1.57
N VAL A 32 -9.30 -1.73 -2.19
CA VAL A 32 -8.45 -1.02 -3.15
C VAL A 32 -7.15 -0.56 -2.48
N LEU A 33 -7.20 0.00 -1.28
CA LEU A 33 -6.00 0.42 -0.53
C LEU A 33 -5.07 -0.76 -0.19
N TRP A 34 -5.64 -1.91 0.20
CA TRP A 34 -4.86 -3.13 0.42
C TRP A 34 -4.20 -3.65 -0.85
N VAL A 35 -4.93 -3.66 -1.97
CA VAL A 35 -4.38 -4.08 -3.27
C VAL A 35 -3.28 -3.13 -3.73
N LEU A 36 -3.47 -1.82 -3.59
CA LEU A 36 -2.47 -0.81 -3.94
C LEU A 36 -1.23 -0.91 -3.07
N ALA A 37 -1.38 -1.15 -1.76
CA ALA A 37 -0.26 -1.35 -0.84
C ALA A 37 0.57 -2.58 -1.25
N GLY A 38 -0.10 -3.69 -1.59
CA GLY A 38 0.55 -4.90 -2.11
C GLY A 38 1.30 -4.66 -3.42
N LEU A 39 0.67 -3.98 -4.38
CA LEU A 39 1.30 -3.63 -5.66
C LEU A 39 2.50 -2.69 -5.49
N SER A 40 2.45 -1.74 -4.56
CA SER A 40 3.57 -0.85 -4.26
C SER A 40 4.78 -1.62 -3.71
N LEU A 41 4.55 -2.58 -2.81
CA LEU A 41 5.60 -3.46 -2.29
C LEU A 41 6.16 -4.39 -3.35
N LEU A 42 5.31 -4.91 -4.24
CA LEU A 42 5.73 -5.78 -5.34
C LEU A 42 6.56 -5.01 -6.37
N ALA A 43 6.16 -3.77 -6.69
CA ALA A 43 6.95 -2.86 -7.51
C ALA A 43 8.28 -2.49 -6.85
N ALA A 44 8.29 -2.23 -5.54
CA ALA A 44 9.53 -1.98 -4.77
C ALA A 44 10.48 -3.18 -4.86
N TYR A 45 9.95 -4.39 -4.73
CA TYR A 45 10.72 -5.62 -4.80
C TYR A 45 11.33 -5.81 -6.20
N MET A 46 10.55 -5.65 -7.27
CA MET A 46 11.07 -5.74 -8.64
C MET A 46 12.13 -4.68 -8.94
N LEU A 47 11.99 -3.47 -8.38
CA LEU A 47 12.99 -2.40 -8.52
C LEU A 47 14.26 -2.67 -7.72
N THR A 48 14.18 -3.39 -6.60
CA THR A 48 15.36 -3.83 -5.82
C THR A 48 16.06 -5.01 -6.47
N LEU A 49 15.32 -5.85 -7.20
CA LEU A 49 15.87 -7.03 -7.87
C LEU A 49 16.62 -6.70 -9.18
N ARG A 50 16.48 -5.46 -9.68
CA ARG A 50 17.10 -4.93 -10.90
C ARG A 50 18.34 -4.11 -10.58
#